data_AF-A0A434UME0-F1
#
_entry.id   AF-A0A434UME0-F1
#
_cell.length_a   1.000
_cell.length_b   1.000
_cell.length_c   1.000
_cell.angle_alpha   90.00
_cell.angle_beta   90.00
_cell.angle_gamma   90.00
#
_symmetry.space_group_name_H-M   'P 1'
#
loop_
_entity.id
_entity.type
_entity.pdbx_description
1 polymer ?
#
loop_
_entity_poly.entity_id
_entity_poly.type
_entity_poly.pdbx_seq_one_letter_code
_entity_poly.pdbx_strand_id
1 'polypeptide(L)'
;MRPAELHLARYRVRLDGETDFAGWRDAARRLALNEVRPEDVDWHVAPGSDQAELPEVPAGAQLVVPRDFVGHAETAFCHSDPGRFAFLYRMLWRLRDEPKLLEIASDPDTRRLEAMEKAVRRDSHKMHAFVRFRKIGDGADERYVAWFEPDHFIVERNADFFVRRFTGMRWTILTPHASADWDGERLAIGPGAAKGDAPDQDDTEALWRTYFENIFNPARLKVKAMQKEMPKKYWRNLPEASLIPDMIAGADKAAKDMIAKMPTTPAPHHAKVQARHWPKQPAEAPEDDASTIAELREAAKGCRRCPLWRDATQTVFGEGPDNAKVIFVGEQPGDQEDLAGKPFIGPAGKVFDAILDDAGVDRQKVYVTNAVKHFKFEPRGKRRIHSKPNSGEIQACRWWIDQEFELIKPNLAVALGATAAMSLLGKAIPVTKMRGQVIEREDGLRVFITIHPSFILRIREPADKEAERERFLQDMKLVKRLMAA
;
A
#
# COMPACT_ATOMS: atom_id res chain seq x y z
N MET A 1 7.40 -6.83 58.47
CA MET A 1 6.42 -6.39 57.45
C MET A 1 6.35 -4.88 57.52
N ARG A 2 6.91 -4.17 56.52
CA ARG A 2 6.69 -2.72 56.37
C ARG A 2 5.28 -2.51 55.81
N PRO A 3 4.52 -1.49 56.27
CA PRO A 3 3.19 -1.23 55.73
C PRO A 3 3.33 -0.88 54.24
N ALA A 4 2.42 -1.38 53.41
CA ALA A 4 2.31 -0.96 52.03
C ALA A 4 1.83 0.49 52.03
N GLU A 5 2.73 1.43 51.73
CA GLU A 5 2.36 2.82 51.46
C GLU A 5 1.49 2.81 50.20
N LEU A 6 0.20 3.11 50.37
CA LEU A 6 -0.71 3.44 49.28
C LEU A 6 -0.19 4.75 48.66
N HIS A 7 0.60 4.65 47.60
CA HIS A 7 0.97 5.80 46.77
C HIS A 7 -0.30 6.35 46.11
N LEU A 8 -0.90 7.37 46.72
CA LEU A 8 -1.93 8.17 46.09
C LEU A 8 -1.27 9.00 45.00
N ALA A 9 -1.72 8.87 43.75
CA ALA A 9 -1.26 9.70 42.65
C ALA A 9 -1.42 11.18 43.03
N ARG A 10 -0.32 11.94 42.95
CA ARG A 10 -0.25 13.33 43.39
C ARG A 10 -0.98 14.28 42.44
N TYR A 11 -1.03 13.94 41.16
CA TYR A 11 -1.71 14.70 40.13
C TYR A 11 -2.76 13.86 39.44
N ARG A 12 -3.95 14.42 39.27
CA ARG A 12 -5.03 13.80 38.51
C ARG A 12 -5.33 14.65 37.27
N VAL A 13 -4.97 14.14 36.10
CA VAL A 13 -5.20 14.79 34.81
C VAL A 13 -6.52 14.32 34.22
N ARG A 14 -7.38 15.27 33.88
CA ARG A 14 -8.62 15.04 33.14
C ARG A 14 -8.42 15.41 31.68
N LEU A 15 -8.92 14.56 30.78
CA LEU A 15 -9.00 14.80 29.35
C LEU A 15 -10.46 14.99 28.93
N ASP A 16 -10.70 15.86 27.96
CA ASP A 16 -12.07 16.20 27.50
C ASP A 16 -12.72 15.05 26.72
N GLY A 17 -11.92 14.11 26.20
CA GLY A 17 -12.40 12.94 25.49
C GLY A 17 -11.30 11.90 25.27
N GLU A 18 -11.70 10.73 24.78
CA GLU A 18 -10.79 9.62 24.47
C GLU A 18 -9.79 9.95 23.34
N THR A 19 -10.06 11.02 22.56
CA THR A 19 -9.23 11.52 21.46
C THR A 19 -8.63 12.91 21.72
N ASP A 20 -8.73 13.46 22.94
CA ASP A 20 -8.15 14.74 23.34
C ASP A 20 -6.61 14.70 23.48
N PHE A 21 -5.92 14.55 22.34
CA PHE A 21 -4.47 14.54 22.28
C PHE A 21 -3.86 15.90 22.60
N ALA A 22 -4.56 17.00 22.30
CA ALA A 22 -4.08 18.35 22.57
C ALA A 22 -4.01 18.62 24.07
N GLY A 23 -5.08 18.31 24.82
CA GLY A 23 -5.13 18.40 26.27
C GLY A 23 -4.11 17.48 26.93
N TRP A 24 -3.99 16.23 26.45
CA TRP A 24 -2.95 15.33 26.94
C TRP A 24 -1.55 15.89 26.71
N ARG A 25 -1.27 16.43 25.53
CA ARG A 25 0.05 16.99 25.17
C ARG A 25 0.41 18.19 26.03
N ASP A 26 -0.53 19.09 26.31
CA ASP A 26 -0.30 20.23 27.20
C ASP A 26 -0.01 19.78 28.63
N ALA A 27 -0.86 18.90 29.19
CA ALA A 27 -0.67 18.36 30.53
C ALA A 27 0.65 17.59 30.68
N ALA A 28 0.93 16.68 29.74
CA ALA A 28 2.17 15.90 29.72
C ALA A 28 3.41 16.81 29.67
N ARG A 29 3.37 17.89 28.88
CA ARG A 29 4.46 18.87 28.81
C ARG A 29 4.66 19.58 30.14
N ARG A 30 3.58 20.08 30.78
CA ARG A 30 3.65 20.77 32.08
C ARG A 30 4.22 19.88 33.17
N LEU A 31 3.72 18.65 33.26
CA LEU A 31 4.15 17.66 34.25
C LEU A 31 5.61 17.24 34.03
N ALA A 32 6.00 16.96 32.78
CA ALA A 32 7.39 16.61 32.46
C ALA A 32 8.36 17.75 32.79
N LEU A 33 8.00 19.01 32.50
CA LEU A 33 8.85 20.17 32.80
C LEU A 33 8.96 20.49 34.29
N ASN A 34 8.01 20.02 35.10
CA ASN A 34 8.03 20.11 36.56
C ASN A 34 8.56 18.84 37.23
N GLU A 35 9.17 17.95 36.47
CA GLU A 35 9.78 16.71 36.97
C GLU A 35 8.82 15.78 37.75
N VAL A 36 7.53 15.81 37.40
CA VAL A 36 6.53 14.91 37.97
C VAL A 36 6.71 13.51 37.38
N ARG A 37 6.86 12.49 38.23
CA ARG A 37 7.11 11.12 37.73
C ARG A 37 5.84 10.49 37.18
N PRO A 38 5.93 9.56 36.21
CA PRO A 38 4.75 8.90 35.65
C PRO A 38 3.86 8.20 36.69
N GLU A 39 4.43 7.63 37.75
CA GLU A 39 3.70 7.00 38.86
C GLU A 39 2.89 7.97 39.73
N ASP A 40 3.22 9.26 39.69
CA ASP A 40 2.54 10.31 40.45
C ASP A 40 1.35 10.90 39.69
N VAL A 41 1.03 10.40 38.50
CA VAL A 41 -0.01 10.95 37.61
C VAL A 41 -1.07 9.92 37.30
N ASP A 42 -2.32 10.26 37.63
CA ASP A 42 -3.51 9.51 37.27
C ASP A 42 -4.22 10.19 36.10
N TRP A 43 -4.52 9.42 35.04
CA TRP A 43 -5.13 9.93 33.81
C TRP A 43 -6.53 9.36 33.65
N HIS A 44 -7.52 10.23 33.44
CA HIS A 44 -8.91 9.81 33.25
C HIS A 44 -9.64 10.73 32.27
N VAL A 45 -10.66 10.18 31.63
CA VAL A 45 -11.58 10.90 30.74
C VAL A 45 -12.87 11.14 31.52
N ALA A 46 -13.28 12.39 31.68
CA ALA A 46 -14.53 12.73 32.36
C ALA A 46 -15.07 14.08 31.87
N PRO A 47 -16.41 14.21 31.67
CA PRO A 47 -17.02 15.51 31.38
C PRO A 47 -17.07 16.38 32.65
N GLY A 48 -16.75 17.68 32.55
CA GLY A 48 -16.89 18.65 33.64
C GLY A 48 -15.85 19.79 33.64
N SER A 49 -15.87 20.67 34.64
CA SER A 49 -14.96 21.84 34.78
C SER A 49 -13.86 21.68 35.83
N ASP A 50 -14.02 20.81 36.85
CA ASP A 50 -13.03 20.62 37.92
C ASP A 50 -11.76 19.89 37.45
N GLN A 51 -10.74 20.66 37.06
CA GLN A 51 -9.40 20.17 36.74
C GLN A 51 -8.49 20.44 37.95
N ALA A 52 -7.71 19.44 38.38
CA ALA A 52 -6.67 19.70 39.37
C ALA A 52 -5.69 20.73 38.79
N GLU A 53 -5.29 21.74 39.56
CA GLU A 53 -4.32 22.74 39.13
C GLU A 53 -3.01 22.05 38.72
N LEU A 54 -2.76 22.01 37.41
CA LEU A 54 -1.49 21.54 36.88
C LEU A 54 -0.42 22.60 37.18
N PRO A 55 0.82 22.17 37.48
CA PRO A 55 1.88 23.13 37.77
C PRO A 55 2.14 24.00 36.53
N GLU A 56 2.42 25.28 36.77
CA GLU A 56 2.83 26.20 35.71
C GLU A 56 4.18 25.76 35.11
N VAL A 57 4.41 26.08 33.84
CA VAL A 57 5.68 25.76 33.18
C VAL A 57 6.77 26.68 33.75
N PRO A 58 7.88 26.14 34.30
CA PRO A 58 8.97 26.97 34.79
C PRO A 58 9.55 27.84 33.68
N ALA A 59 9.81 29.12 33.99
CA ALA A 59 10.33 30.07 33.00
C ALA A 59 11.66 29.57 32.40
N GLY A 60 11.72 29.47 31.07
CA GLY A 60 12.90 29.02 30.34
C GLY A 60 13.08 27.50 30.22
N ALA A 61 12.20 26.69 30.84
CA ALA A 61 12.28 25.23 30.73
C ALA A 61 11.93 24.75 29.30
N GLN A 62 12.75 23.86 28.75
CA GLN A 62 12.53 23.26 27.44
C GLN A 62 12.48 21.74 27.53
N LEU A 63 11.48 21.15 26.87
CA LEU A 63 11.36 19.70 26.70
C LEU A 63 11.85 19.34 25.30
N VAL A 64 12.98 18.64 25.22
CA VAL A 64 13.56 18.19 23.96
C VAL A 64 13.23 16.70 23.78
N VAL A 65 12.45 16.38 22.75
CA VAL A 65 12.12 15.00 22.38
C VAL A 65 12.25 14.79 20.88
N PRO A 66 12.49 13.55 20.40
CA PRO A 66 12.58 13.26 18.97
C PRO A 66 11.34 13.73 18.21
N ARG A 67 11.54 14.33 17.03
CA ARG A 67 10.45 14.83 16.17
C ARG A 67 9.41 13.77 15.84
N ASP A 68 9.84 12.53 15.64
CA ASP A 68 8.97 11.45 15.22
C ASP A 68 8.07 10.95 16.36
N PHE A 69 8.44 11.17 17.64
CA PHE A 69 7.67 10.71 18.79
C PHE A 69 6.23 11.23 18.78
N VAL A 70 6.01 12.50 18.39
CA VAL A 70 4.67 13.10 18.40
C VAL A 70 3.72 12.34 17.48
N GLY A 71 4.19 11.93 16.29
CA GLY A 71 3.36 11.17 15.34
C GLY A 71 3.08 9.73 15.82
N HIS A 72 4.05 9.10 16.49
CA HIS A 72 3.84 7.80 17.14
C HIS A 72 2.82 7.91 18.28
N ALA A 73 2.98 8.92 19.14
CA ALA A 73 2.09 9.18 20.26
C ALA A 73 0.66 9.48 19.79
N GLU A 74 0.48 10.35 18.81
CA GLU A 74 -0.84 10.69 18.24
C GLU A 74 -1.55 9.46 17.65
N THR A 75 -0.80 8.53 17.05
CA THR A 75 -1.37 7.27 16.53
C THR A 75 -1.75 6.32 17.65
N ALA A 76 -0.86 6.08 18.61
CA ALA A 76 -1.11 5.18 19.73
C ALA A 76 -2.16 5.74 20.72
N PHE A 77 -2.36 7.05 20.76
CA PHE A 77 -3.37 7.73 21.57
C PHE A 77 -4.78 7.28 21.21
N CYS A 78 -5.03 6.90 19.96
CA CYS A 78 -6.32 6.35 19.51
C CYS A 78 -6.56 4.90 19.95
N HIS A 79 -5.59 4.19 20.53
CA HIS A 79 -5.76 2.79 20.93
C HIS A 79 -6.82 2.65 22.03
N SER A 80 -7.48 1.51 22.15
CA SER A 80 -8.53 1.28 23.17
C SER A 80 -7.99 0.81 24.53
N ASP A 81 -6.67 0.86 24.75
CA ASP A 81 -6.07 0.48 26.02
C ASP A 81 -6.32 1.60 27.04
N PRO A 82 -6.99 1.33 28.19
CA PRO A 82 -7.24 2.37 29.19
C PRO A 82 -5.96 3.00 29.75
N GLY A 83 -4.86 2.25 29.80
CA GLY A 83 -3.57 2.71 30.32
C GLY A 83 -2.72 3.49 29.31
N ARG A 84 -3.23 3.76 28.10
CA ARG A 84 -2.46 4.38 27.02
C ARG A 84 -1.95 5.78 27.36
N PHE A 85 -2.72 6.59 28.08
CA PHE A 85 -2.33 7.97 28.42
C PHE A 85 -1.13 8.00 29.36
N ALA A 86 -1.19 7.19 30.42
CA ALA A 86 -0.09 7.00 31.36
C ALA A 86 1.14 6.39 30.68
N PHE A 87 0.92 5.40 29.80
CA PHE A 87 1.99 4.78 29.02
C PHE A 87 2.71 5.78 28.11
N LEU A 88 1.96 6.60 27.35
CA LEU A 88 2.55 7.63 26.49
C LEU A 88 3.29 8.69 27.30
N TYR A 89 2.80 9.02 28.50
CA TYR A 89 3.49 9.96 29.39
C TYR A 89 4.80 9.37 29.91
N ARG A 90 4.81 8.10 30.30
CA ARG A 90 6.03 7.37 30.64
C ARG A 90 7.03 7.33 29.48
N MET A 91 6.57 7.11 28.24
CA MET A 91 7.43 7.17 27.06
C MET A 91 8.07 8.56 26.88
N LEU A 92 7.26 9.62 26.99
CA LEU A 92 7.75 11.00 26.95
C LEU A 92 8.80 11.25 28.04
N TRP A 93 8.54 10.77 29.26
CA TRP A 93 9.45 10.90 30.40
C TRP A 93 10.79 10.23 30.12
N ARG A 94 10.80 8.97 29.68
CA ARG A 94 12.03 8.24 29.35
C ARG A 94 12.82 8.89 28.21
N LEU A 95 12.13 9.43 27.20
CA LEU A 95 12.77 10.07 26.05
C LEU A 95 13.58 11.34 26.41
N ARG A 96 13.38 11.91 27.60
CA ARG A 96 14.21 13.00 28.12
C ARG A 96 15.66 12.56 28.32
N ASP A 97 15.83 11.37 28.91
CA ASP A 97 17.14 10.83 29.30
C ASP A 97 17.67 9.82 28.26
N GLU A 98 16.78 9.22 27.48
CA GLU A 98 17.09 8.23 26.44
C GLU A 98 16.62 8.71 25.04
N PRO A 99 17.29 9.67 24.38
CA PRO A 99 16.83 10.24 23.11
C PRO A 99 16.70 9.23 21.95
N LYS A 100 17.42 8.11 22.05
CA LYS A 100 17.42 7.01 21.06
C LYS A 100 16.50 5.85 21.43
N LEU A 101 15.67 5.96 22.47
CA LEU A 101 14.80 4.87 22.94
C LEU A 101 13.96 4.24 21.80
N LEU A 102 13.44 5.07 20.90
CA LEU A 102 12.63 4.61 19.76
C LEU A 102 13.44 3.78 18.73
N GLU A 103 14.77 3.85 18.74
CA GLU A 103 15.65 3.05 17.87
C GLU A 103 15.91 1.65 18.46
N ILE A 104 15.63 1.44 19.75
CA ILE A 104 15.91 0.20 20.47
C ILE A 104 14.72 -0.76 20.34
N ALA A 105 14.68 -1.52 19.25
CA ALA A 105 13.59 -2.45 18.95
C ALA A 105 13.37 -3.56 20.00
N SER A 106 14.36 -3.86 20.85
CA SER A 106 14.23 -4.83 21.94
C SER A 106 13.60 -4.25 23.20
N ASP A 107 13.52 -2.91 23.33
CA ASP A 107 12.94 -2.27 24.50
C ASP A 107 11.44 -2.64 24.64
N PRO A 108 10.97 -3.04 25.83
CA PRO A 108 9.58 -3.43 26.03
C PRO A 108 8.57 -2.31 25.74
N ASP A 109 8.88 -1.06 26.09
CA ASP A 109 7.97 0.07 25.87
C ASP A 109 7.95 0.45 24.38
N THR A 110 9.09 0.46 23.70
CA THR A 110 9.16 0.65 22.24
C THR A 110 8.32 -0.41 21.51
N ARG A 111 8.46 -1.69 21.86
CA ARG A 111 7.64 -2.78 21.27
C ARG A 111 6.14 -2.62 21.54
N ARG A 112 5.78 -2.18 22.74
CA ARG A 112 4.36 -1.92 23.09
C ARG A 112 3.80 -0.77 22.25
N LEU A 113 4.55 0.32 22.10
CA LEU A 113 4.16 1.46 21.28
C LEU A 113 3.91 1.04 19.82
N GLU A 114 4.85 0.31 19.21
CA GLU A 114 4.71 -0.20 17.84
C GLU A 114 3.50 -1.13 17.67
N ALA A 115 3.23 -1.99 18.67
CA ALA A 115 2.09 -2.89 18.65
C ALA A 115 0.76 -2.13 18.68
N MET A 116 0.65 -1.11 19.54
CA MET A 116 -0.53 -0.23 19.62
C MET A 116 -0.75 0.52 18.30
N GLU A 117 0.30 1.11 17.73
CA GLU A 117 0.20 1.79 16.43
C GLU A 117 -0.25 0.86 15.32
N LYS A 118 0.30 -0.37 15.27
CA LYS A 118 -0.08 -1.36 14.26
C LYS A 118 -1.54 -1.78 14.39
N ALA A 119 -2.06 -1.89 15.62
CA ALA A 119 -3.46 -2.21 15.87
C ALA A 119 -4.39 -1.07 15.41
N VAL A 120 -4.09 0.17 15.78
CA VAL A 120 -4.82 1.38 15.34
C VAL A 120 -4.83 1.51 13.81
N ARG A 121 -3.66 1.38 13.15
CA ARG A 121 -3.57 1.47 11.68
C ARG A 121 -4.36 0.37 10.98
N ARG A 122 -4.38 -0.85 11.54
CA ARG A 122 -5.18 -1.95 11.00
C ARG A 122 -6.67 -1.62 11.08
N ASP A 123 -7.12 -1.06 12.20
CA ASP A 123 -8.52 -0.69 12.39
C ASP A 123 -8.95 0.47 11.47
N SER A 124 -8.09 1.50 11.32
CA SER A 124 -8.24 2.53 10.29
C SER A 124 -8.41 1.94 8.89
N HIS A 125 -7.56 0.98 8.50
CA HIS A 125 -7.69 0.32 7.20
C HIS A 125 -9.01 -0.45 7.06
N LYS A 126 -9.49 -1.12 8.13
CA LYS A 126 -10.80 -1.78 8.11
C LYS A 126 -11.92 -0.75 7.90
N MET A 127 -11.90 0.36 8.63
CA MET A 127 -12.89 1.44 8.48
C MET A 127 -12.93 1.93 7.03
N HIS A 128 -11.79 2.25 6.43
CA HIS A 128 -11.70 2.69 5.04
C HIS A 128 -12.22 1.65 4.03
N ALA A 129 -11.99 0.36 4.30
CA ALA A 129 -12.37 -0.72 3.39
C ALA A 129 -13.84 -1.14 3.53
N PHE A 130 -14.42 -1.04 4.71
CA PHE A 130 -15.69 -1.69 5.06
C PHE A 130 -16.83 -0.74 5.43
N VAL A 131 -16.59 0.55 5.65
CA VAL A 131 -17.69 1.53 5.79
C VAL A 131 -18.53 1.51 4.51
N ARG A 132 -19.85 1.37 4.67
CA ARG A 132 -20.84 1.38 3.59
C ARG A 132 -21.94 2.35 3.92
N PHE A 133 -22.13 3.31 3.03
CA PHE A 133 -23.14 4.33 3.15
C PHE A 133 -24.47 3.87 2.57
N ARG A 134 -25.56 4.17 3.28
CA ARG A 134 -26.93 3.94 2.87
C ARG A 134 -27.61 5.28 2.68
N LYS A 135 -28.28 5.46 1.55
CA LYS A 135 -29.06 6.68 1.29
C LYS A 135 -30.32 6.67 2.17
N ILE A 136 -30.62 7.82 2.78
CA ILE A 136 -31.87 8.14 3.45
C ILE A 136 -32.41 9.47 2.92
N GLY A 137 -33.74 9.59 2.92
CA GLY A 137 -34.42 10.77 2.38
C GLY A 137 -34.27 10.89 0.86
N ASP A 138 -34.91 11.92 0.30
CA ASP A 138 -34.87 12.24 -1.12
C ASP A 138 -34.76 13.75 -1.35
N GLY A 139 -34.21 14.13 -2.50
CA GLY A 139 -34.06 15.54 -2.88
C GLY A 139 -33.19 16.34 -1.91
N ALA A 140 -33.73 17.42 -1.35
CA ALA A 140 -32.99 18.35 -0.48
C ALA A 140 -32.65 17.76 0.90
N ASP A 141 -33.27 16.64 1.30
CA ASP A 141 -33.03 15.94 2.57
C ASP A 141 -32.20 14.66 2.39
N GLU A 142 -31.65 14.42 1.19
CA GLU A 142 -30.81 13.26 0.90
C GLU A 142 -29.54 13.26 1.78
N ARG A 143 -29.36 12.17 2.54
CA ARG A 143 -28.19 11.95 3.40
C ARG A 143 -27.75 10.49 3.34
N TYR A 144 -26.48 10.24 3.62
CA TYR A 144 -25.86 8.92 3.52
C TYR A 144 -25.36 8.45 4.87
N VAL A 145 -26.00 7.46 5.48
CA VAL A 145 -25.67 7.00 6.84
C VAL A 145 -24.96 5.64 6.79
N ALA A 146 -23.90 5.48 7.57
CA ALA A 146 -23.15 4.24 7.72
C ALA A 146 -22.99 3.88 9.20
N TRP A 147 -23.08 2.60 9.53
CA TRP A 147 -22.73 2.07 10.86
C TRP A 147 -21.38 1.35 10.80
N PHE A 148 -20.48 1.64 11.74
CA PHE A 148 -19.19 0.94 11.86
C PHE A 148 -18.84 0.72 13.34
N GLU A 149 -18.25 -0.45 13.64
CA GLU A 149 -17.83 -0.84 14.98
C GLU A 149 -16.29 -0.94 15.01
N PRO A 150 -15.59 0.17 15.32
CA PRO A 150 -14.14 0.17 15.44
C PRO A 150 -13.71 -0.58 16.72
N ASP A 151 -12.54 -1.20 16.66
CA ASP A 151 -11.89 -1.80 17.84
C ASP A 151 -11.15 -0.71 18.67
N HIS A 152 -10.94 0.49 18.11
CA HIS A 152 -10.18 1.62 18.68
C HIS A 152 -10.86 3.00 18.47
N PHE A 153 -10.37 4.06 19.13
CA PHE A 153 -10.92 5.43 19.02
C PHE A 153 -10.42 6.16 17.78
N ILE A 154 -10.87 5.71 16.61
CA ILE A 154 -10.26 6.08 15.32
C ILE A 154 -11.14 6.98 14.43
N VAL A 155 -12.36 7.30 14.86
CA VAL A 155 -13.35 7.98 14.00
C VAL A 155 -12.85 9.34 13.55
N GLU A 156 -12.48 10.21 14.49
CA GLU A 156 -11.96 11.55 14.22
C GLU A 156 -10.72 11.51 13.34
N ARG A 157 -9.77 10.60 13.65
CA ARG A 157 -8.53 10.42 12.89
C ARG A 157 -8.77 10.06 11.42
N ASN A 158 -9.84 9.32 11.11
CA ASN A 158 -10.12 8.87 9.74
C ASN A 158 -11.20 9.69 9.03
N ALA A 159 -11.90 10.59 9.71
CA ALA A 159 -13.01 11.34 9.13
C ALA A 159 -12.61 12.11 7.85
N ASP A 160 -11.43 12.74 7.86
CA ASP A 160 -10.84 13.43 6.70
C ASP A 160 -10.68 12.55 5.45
N PHE A 161 -10.40 11.25 5.63
CA PHE A 161 -10.33 10.32 4.50
C PHE A 161 -11.67 10.24 3.77
N PHE A 162 -12.77 10.17 4.53
CA PHE A 162 -14.13 10.10 3.98
C PHE A 162 -14.54 11.43 3.38
N VAL A 163 -14.21 12.57 4.02
CA VAL A 163 -14.48 13.91 3.47
C VAL A 163 -13.85 14.04 2.09
N ARG A 164 -12.56 13.72 1.94
CA ARG A 164 -11.85 13.79 0.66
C ARG A 164 -12.40 12.83 -0.40
N ARG A 165 -12.93 11.67 0.01
CA ARG A 165 -13.36 10.61 -0.91
C ARG A 165 -14.82 10.74 -1.35
N PHE A 166 -15.65 11.36 -0.53
CA PHE A 166 -17.10 11.47 -0.67
C PHE A 166 -17.58 12.93 -0.56
N THR A 167 -16.88 13.84 -1.25
CA THR A 167 -17.18 15.28 -1.23
C THR A 167 -18.55 15.64 -1.81
N GLY A 168 -19.06 14.84 -2.76
CA GLY A 168 -20.32 15.10 -3.47
C GLY A 168 -21.58 14.60 -2.77
N MET A 169 -21.49 14.20 -1.50
CA MET A 169 -22.63 13.71 -0.72
C MET A 169 -22.54 14.15 0.73
N ARG A 170 -23.69 14.33 1.39
CA ARG A 170 -23.79 14.54 2.83
C ARG A 170 -23.87 13.20 3.52
N TRP A 171 -22.99 12.93 4.48
CA TRP A 171 -22.89 11.61 5.08
C TRP A 171 -22.66 11.64 6.57
N THR A 172 -23.09 10.58 7.25
CA THR A 172 -22.90 10.37 8.68
C THR A 172 -22.34 8.97 8.91
N ILE A 173 -21.23 8.86 9.62
CA ILE A 173 -20.71 7.59 10.12
C ILE A 173 -21.02 7.51 11.60
N LEU A 174 -21.84 6.54 11.96
CA LEU A 174 -22.24 6.22 13.32
C LEU A 174 -21.38 5.07 13.85
N THR A 175 -20.81 5.25 15.04
CA THR A 175 -20.10 4.19 15.78
C THR A 175 -20.51 4.22 17.24
N PRO A 176 -20.23 3.14 18.02
CA PRO A 176 -20.54 3.11 19.44
C PRO A 176 -19.87 4.21 20.29
N HIS A 177 -18.72 4.73 19.85
CA HIS A 177 -17.89 5.64 20.66
C HIS A 177 -17.95 7.09 20.19
N ALA A 178 -18.13 7.32 18.90
CA ALA A 178 -18.23 8.65 18.29
C ALA A 178 -19.02 8.59 16.98
N SER A 179 -19.45 9.74 16.50
CA SER A 179 -20.01 9.90 15.16
C SER A 179 -19.23 10.95 14.37
N ALA A 180 -19.20 10.80 13.06
CA ALA A 180 -18.65 11.80 12.15
C ALA A 180 -19.74 12.19 11.15
N ASP A 181 -20.07 13.48 11.11
CA ASP A 181 -21.09 14.04 10.23
C ASP A 181 -20.48 15.04 9.26
N TRP A 182 -20.75 14.86 7.97
CA TRP A 182 -20.32 15.74 6.90
C TRP A 182 -21.55 16.29 6.17
N ASP A 183 -21.76 17.59 6.27
CA ASP A 183 -22.92 18.27 5.67
C ASP A 183 -22.67 18.77 4.23
N GLY A 184 -21.49 18.52 3.67
CA GLY A 184 -21.05 19.02 2.37
C GLY A 184 -20.05 20.17 2.45
N GLU A 185 -19.94 20.84 3.60
CA GLU A 185 -19.05 21.97 3.84
C GLU A 185 -18.21 21.81 5.11
N ARG A 186 -18.82 21.26 6.17
CA ARG A 186 -18.24 21.14 7.51
C ARG A 186 -18.32 19.70 8.01
N LEU A 187 -17.23 19.28 8.63
CA LEU A 187 -17.13 18.03 9.36
C LEU A 187 -17.39 18.32 10.84
N ALA A 188 -18.35 17.61 11.43
CA ALA A 188 -18.64 17.63 12.86
C ALA A 188 -18.39 16.25 13.47
N ILE A 189 -17.71 16.22 14.61
CA ILE A 189 -17.56 15.01 15.43
C ILE A 189 -18.57 15.07 16.56
N GLY A 190 -19.39 14.02 16.67
CA GLY A 190 -20.44 13.91 17.67
C GLY A 190 -20.23 12.73 18.62
N PRO A 191 -21.11 12.57 19.62
CA PRO A 191 -21.08 11.44 20.52
C PRO A 191 -21.33 10.12 19.78
N GLY A 192 -21.01 9.01 20.45
CA GLY A 192 -21.37 7.67 19.99
C GLY A 192 -22.88 7.52 19.80
N ALA A 193 -23.26 6.64 18.88
CA ALA A 193 -24.65 6.32 18.57
C ALA A 193 -24.94 4.85 18.87
N ALA A 194 -26.21 4.49 18.98
CA ALA A 194 -26.65 3.11 19.05
C ALA A 194 -26.89 2.56 17.63
N LYS A 195 -26.79 1.24 17.49
CA LYS A 195 -27.00 0.59 16.19
C LYS A 195 -28.40 0.84 15.60
N GLY A 196 -29.40 1.01 16.45
CA GLY A 196 -30.78 1.32 16.04
C GLY A 196 -30.98 2.74 15.53
N ASP A 197 -29.99 3.62 15.68
CA ASP A 197 -30.02 4.97 15.11
C ASP A 197 -29.63 4.96 13.61
N ALA A 198 -29.16 3.81 13.09
CA ALA A 198 -28.94 3.59 11.67
C ALA A 198 -30.19 2.95 11.02
N PRO A 199 -30.53 3.28 9.76
CA PRO A 199 -31.73 2.76 9.09
C PRO A 199 -31.77 1.23 8.98
N ASP A 200 -32.97 0.65 9.18
CA ASP A 200 -33.25 -0.79 9.05
C ASP A 200 -32.99 -1.34 7.64
N GLN A 201 -32.76 -2.66 7.55
CA GLN A 201 -32.11 -3.33 6.42
C GLN A 201 -32.98 -3.59 5.17
N ASP A 202 -34.28 -3.30 5.18
CA ASP A 202 -35.21 -4.05 4.31
C ASP A 202 -35.38 -3.53 2.87
N ASP A 203 -35.26 -2.22 2.59
CA ASP A 203 -35.73 -1.70 1.28
C ASP A 203 -34.67 -1.59 0.16
N THR A 204 -33.40 -1.91 0.42
CA THR A 204 -32.32 -1.89 -0.60
C THR A 204 -31.66 -3.25 -0.84
N GLU A 205 -32.24 -4.33 -0.32
CA GLU A 205 -31.63 -5.66 -0.31
C GLU A 205 -31.58 -6.32 -1.70
N ALA A 206 -32.61 -6.15 -2.53
CA ALA A 206 -32.72 -6.85 -3.82
C ALA A 206 -31.74 -6.35 -4.90
N LEU A 207 -31.52 -5.04 -4.98
CA LEU A 207 -30.57 -4.43 -5.93
C LEU A 207 -29.11 -4.73 -5.54
N TRP A 208 -28.82 -4.79 -4.24
CA TRP A 208 -27.47 -5.04 -3.74
C TRP A 208 -27.06 -6.52 -3.79
N ARG A 209 -28.00 -7.45 -3.51
CA ARG A 209 -27.79 -8.90 -3.72
C ARG A 209 -27.47 -9.22 -5.18
N THR A 210 -28.23 -8.63 -6.10
CA THR A 210 -28.00 -8.76 -7.55
C THR A 210 -26.63 -8.19 -7.96
N TYR A 211 -26.21 -7.06 -7.37
CA TYR A 211 -24.88 -6.49 -7.61
C TYR A 211 -23.76 -7.40 -7.07
N PHE A 212 -23.91 -7.97 -5.88
CA PHE A 212 -22.90 -8.82 -5.25
C PHE A 212 -22.76 -10.19 -5.91
N GLU A 213 -23.87 -10.83 -6.31
CA GLU A 213 -23.85 -12.06 -7.11
C GLU A 213 -23.08 -11.89 -8.42
N ASN A 214 -23.19 -10.72 -9.05
CA ASN A 214 -22.53 -10.41 -10.33
C ASN A 214 -21.04 -10.02 -10.19
N ILE A 215 -20.56 -9.68 -8.98
CA ILE A 215 -19.17 -9.24 -8.75
C ILE A 215 -18.35 -10.31 -8.02
N PHE A 216 -19.02 -11.24 -7.35
CA PHE A 216 -18.38 -12.38 -6.72
C PHE A 216 -17.73 -13.27 -7.78
N ASN A 217 -16.40 -13.27 -7.80
CA ASN A 217 -15.62 -14.13 -8.68
C ASN A 217 -15.32 -15.44 -7.95
N PRO A 218 -15.99 -16.57 -8.30
CA PRO A 218 -15.84 -17.82 -7.58
C PRO A 218 -14.41 -18.37 -7.66
N ALA A 219 -13.68 -18.07 -8.74
CA ALA A 219 -12.31 -18.51 -8.96
C ALA A 219 -11.27 -17.78 -8.09
N ARG A 220 -11.65 -16.70 -7.38
CA ARG A 220 -10.77 -15.95 -6.45
C ARG A 220 -11.09 -16.19 -4.97
N LEU A 221 -12.02 -17.09 -4.67
CA LEU A 221 -12.50 -17.33 -3.31
C LEU A 221 -11.45 -18.07 -2.47
N LYS A 222 -10.87 -17.39 -1.47
CA LYS A 222 -10.00 -18.01 -0.45
C LYS A 222 -10.70 -18.05 0.89
N VAL A 223 -11.53 -19.06 1.11
CA VAL A 223 -12.44 -19.18 2.27
C VAL A 223 -11.72 -18.98 3.61
N LYS A 224 -10.53 -19.57 3.81
CA LYS A 224 -9.76 -19.40 5.05
C LYS A 224 -9.21 -17.99 5.27
N ALA A 225 -8.83 -17.28 4.20
CA ALA A 225 -8.36 -15.90 4.29
C ALA A 225 -9.53 -14.93 4.51
N MET A 226 -10.66 -15.18 3.84
CA MET A 226 -11.91 -14.44 4.03
C MET A 226 -12.40 -14.56 5.48
N GLN A 227 -12.44 -15.75 6.07
CA GLN A 227 -12.85 -15.95 7.47
C GLN A 227 -11.89 -15.33 8.49
N LYS A 228 -10.61 -15.17 8.14
CA LYS A 228 -9.59 -14.55 9.00
C LYS A 228 -9.66 -13.02 8.97
N GLU A 229 -9.85 -12.43 7.79
CA GLU A 229 -9.96 -10.98 7.60
C GLU A 229 -11.38 -10.45 7.85
N MET A 230 -12.39 -11.33 7.83
CA MET A 230 -13.79 -11.01 8.06
C MET A 230 -14.35 -11.88 9.21
N PRO A 231 -14.08 -11.50 10.47
CA PRO A 231 -14.62 -12.20 11.64
C PRO A 231 -16.16 -12.27 11.62
N LYS A 232 -16.72 -13.39 12.07
CA LYS A 232 -18.17 -13.67 12.06
C LYS A 232 -19.03 -12.57 12.71
N LYS A 233 -18.47 -11.76 13.63
CA LYS A 233 -19.18 -10.65 14.27
C LYS A 233 -19.70 -9.59 13.28
N TYR A 234 -18.98 -9.36 12.17
CA TYR A 234 -19.36 -8.38 11.14
C TYR A 234 -20.37 -8.92 10.12
N TRP A 235 -20.60 -10.24 10.09
CA TRP A 235 -21.46 -10.87 9.07
C TRP A 235 -22.92 -10.48 9.20
N ARG A 236 -23.37 -10.17 10.42
CA ARG A 236 -24.75 -9.71 10.70
C ARG A 236 -25.07 -8.33 10.11
N ASN A 237 -24.05 -7.58 9.69
CA ASN A 237 -24.19 -6.25 9.09
C ASN A 237 -24.01 -6.30 7.56
N LEU A 238 -23.84 -7.50 6.98
CA LEU A 238 -23.58 -7.74 5.56
C LEU A 238 -24.77 -8.51 4.96
N PRO A 239 -25.64 -7.87 4.16
CA PRO A 239 -26.74 -8.54 3.44
C PRO A 239 -26.27 -9.79 2.66
N GLU A 240 -25.04 -9.75 2.17
CA GLU A 240 -24.44 -10.76 1.29
C GLU A 240 -23.94 -11.98 2.06
N ALA A 241 -23.79 -11.88 3.39
CA ALA A 241 -23.38 -13.01 4.22
C ALA A 241 -24.37 -14.18 4.21
N SER A 242 -25.64 -13.90 3.89
CA SER A 242 -26.68 -14.90 3.66
C SER A 242 -26.47 -15.72 2.39
N LEU A 243 -25.83 -15.13 1.36
CA LEU A 243 -25.54 -15.77 0.09
C LEU A 243 -24.22 -16.55 0.10
N ILE A 244 -23.30 -16.19 1.00
CA ILE A 244 -21.95 -16.80 1.10
C ILE A 244 -21.97 -18.34 1.18
N PRO A 245 -22.84 -19.00 1.98
CA PRO A 245 -22.88 -20.47 2.05
C PRO A 245 -23.24 -21.12 0.70
N ASP A 246 -24.28 -20.63 0.04
CA ASP A 246 -24.76 -21.17 -1.25
C ASP A 246 -23.79 -20.84 -2.39
N MET A 247 -23.15 -19.67 -2.34
CA MET A 247 -22.11 -19.27 -3.27
C MET A 247 -20.83 -20.07 -3.09
N ILE A 248 -20.44 -20.45 -1.86
CA ILE A 248 -19.32 -21.38 -1.60
C ILE A 248 -19.67 -22.77 -2.16
N ALA A 249 -20.89 -23.25 -1.95
CA ALA A 249 -21.34 -24.56 -2.45
C ALA A 249 -21.42 -24.61 -3.98
N GLY A 250 -21.82 -23.51 -4.63
CA GLY A 250 -21.90 -23.38 -6.09
C GLY A 250 -20.60 -22.92 -6.77
N ALA A 251 -19.60 -22.47 -6.01
CA ALA A 251 -18.41 -21.78 -6.55
C ALA A 251 -17.60 -22.63 -7.53
N ASP A 252 -17.41 -23.92 -7.27
CA ASP A 252 -16.62 -24.79 -8.15
C ASP A 252 -17.30 -25.04 -9.50
N LYS A 253 -18.63 -25.16 -9.50
CA LYS A 253 -19.43 -25.31 -10.73
C LYS A 253 -19.47 -23.98 -11.50
N ALA A 254 -19.73 -22.88 -10.81
CA ALA A 254 -19.75 -21.54 -11.40
C ALA A 254 -18.37 -21.11 -11.94
N ALA A 255 -17.26 -21.49 -11.29
CA ALA A 255 -15.90 -21.23 -11.77
C ALA A 255 -15.61 -21.99 -13.08
N LYS A 256 -16.03 -23.26 -13.19
CA LYS A 256 -15.89 -24.05 -14.43
C LYS A 256 -16.72 -23.46 -15.56
N ASP A 257 -17.97 -23.08 -15.29
CA ASP A 257 -18.87 -22.47 -16.28
C ASP A 257 -18.40 -21.07 -16.71
N MET A 258 -17.82 -20.30 -15.79
CA MET A 258 -17.24 -18.97 -16.05
C MET A 258 -15.95 -19.06 -16.88
N ILE A 259 -15.09 -20.07 -16.65
CA ILE A 259 -13.93 -20.35 -17.50
C ILE A 259 -14.38 -20.75 -18.92
N ALA A 260 -15.42 -21.57 -19.03
CA ALA A 260 -15.97 -22.00 -20.31
C ALA A 260 -16.68 -20.88 -21.09
N LYS A 261 -17.18 -19.84 -20.40
CA LYS A 261 -17.92 -18.69 -20.98
C LYS A 261 -17.14 -17.38 -20.97
N MET A 262 -15.81 -17.39 -20.75
CA MET A 262 -15.02 -16.14 -20.72
C MET A 262 -15.26 -15.33 -21.99
N PRO A 263 -15.73 -14.06 -21.89
CA PRO A 263 -15.87 -13.20 -23.06
C PRO A 263 -14.50 -12.90 -23.63
N THR A 264 -14.32 -13.16 -24.93
CA THR A 264 -13.09 -12.87 -25.68
C THR A 264 -12.89 -11.38 -25.96
N THR A 265 -13.81 -10.51 -25.54
CA THR A 265 -13.79 -9.06 -25.77
C THR A 265 -14.09 -8.23 -24.51
N PRO A 266 -13.40 -7.08 -24.29
CA PRO A 266 -13.61 -6.24 -23.10
C PRO A 266 -14.96 -5.50 -23.05
N ALA A 267 -15.43 -5.20 -21.84
CA ALA A 267 -16.72 -4.54 -21.59
C ALA A 267 -16.79 -3.04 -22.03
N PRO A 268 -17.94 -2.51 -22.48
CA PRO A 268 -18.05 -1.19 -23.12
C PRO A 268 -17.64 0.02 -22.28
N HIS A 269 -17.79 -0.04 -20.95
CA HIS A 269 -17.46 1.10 -20.08
C HIS A 269 -15.93 1.31 -19.94
N HIS A 270 -15.12 0.27 -20.19
CA HIS A 270 -13.67 0.38 -20.24
C HIS A 270 -13.21 1.32 -21.36
N ALA A 271 -13.96 1.40 -22.46
CA ALA A 271 -13.63 2.28 -23.59
C ALA A 271 -13.70 3.76 -23.19
N LYS A 272 -14.65 4.18 -22.33
CA LYS A 272 -14.77 5.58 -21.85
C LYS A 272 -13.65 5.96 -20.87
N VAL A 273 -13.26 5.04 -19.98
CA VAL A 273 -12.16 5.29 -19.02
C VAL A 273 -10.80 5.24 -19.72
N GLN A 274 -10.61 4.33 -20.67
CA GLN A 274 -9.48 4.38 -21.61
C GLN A 274 -9.46 5.72 -22.33
N ALA A 275 -10.54 6.16 -22.99
CA ALA A 275 -10.53 7.42 -23.75
C ALA A 275 -10.21 8.69 -22.93
N ARG A 276 -10.42 8.68 -21.60
CA ARG A 276 -10.19 9.85 -20.72
C ARG A 276 -8.75 9.93 -20.20
N HIS A 277 -8.12 8.79 -19.90
CA HIS A 277 -6.78 8.74 -19.31
C HIS A 277 -5.71 8.23 -20.27
N TRP A 278 -6.11 7.44 -21.24
CA TRP A 278 -5.33 7.02 -22.38
C TRP A 278 -5.60 8.00 -23.52
N PRO A 279 -4.58 8.58 -24.19
CA PRO A 279 -4.86 9.16 -25.50
C PRO A 279 -5.59 8.10 -26.33
N LYS A 280 -6.60 8.49 -27.13
CA LYS A 280 -7.04 7.64 -28.26
C LYS A 280 -5.76 7.04 -28.84
N GLN A 281 -5.69 5.71 -28.93
CA GLN A 281 -4.60 4.99 -29.61
C GLN A 281 -4.17 5.92 -30.75
N PRO A 282 -2.92 6.45 -30.74
CA PRO A 282 -2.55 7.42 -31.76
C PRO A 282 -2.97 6.79 -33.08
N ALA A 283 -3.83 7.50 -33.83
CA ALA A 283 -4.14 7.15 -35.20
C ALA A 283 -2.79 6.81 -35.81
N GLU A 284 -2.62 5.53 -36.18
CA GLU A 284 -1.39 4.94 -36.70
C GLU A 284 -0.18 5.82 -36.40
N ALA A 285 0.40 5.68 -35.19
CA ALA A 285 1.75 6.19 -34.96
C ALA A 285 2.56 5.81 -36.21
N PRO A 286 3.26 6.76 -36.85
CA PRO A 286 3.72 6.62 -38.22
C PRO A 286 4.31 5.23 -38.42
N GLU A 287 4.09 4.66 -39.60
CA GLU A 287 4.92 3.56 -40.11
C GLU A 287 6.38 4.08 -40.16
N ASP A 288 6.99 4.25 -38.99
CA ASP A 288 8.38 4.56 -38.84
C ASP A 288 9.05 3.22 -39.12
N ASP A 289 9.56 3.09 -40.34
CA ASP A 289 10.55 2.15 -40.83
C ASP A 289 11.83 2.21 -39.96
N ALA A 290 11.69 2.01 -38.65
CA ALA A 290 12.81 1.87 -37.74
C ALA A 290 13.42 0.49 -37.97
N SER A 291 14.34 0.44 -38.92
CA SER A 291 15.08 -0.75 -39.31
C SER A 291 16.20 -1.09 -38.29
N THR A 292 16.53 -0.15 -37.39
CA THR A 292 17.60 -0.31 -36.40
C THR A 292 17.17 0.06 -34.97
N ILE A 293 17.88 -0.51 -33.98
CA ILE A 293 17.68 -0.18 -32.55
C ILE A 293 17.97 1.30 -32.24
N ALA A 294 18.87 1.93 -33.01
CA ALA A 294 19.18 3.34 -32.85
C ALA A 294 18.00 4.24 -33.27
N GLU A 295 17.38 3.95 -34.41
CA GLU A 295 16.17 4.63 -34.89
C GLU A 295 15.00 4.42 -33.94
N LEU A 296 14.81 3.18 -33.47
CA LEU A 296 13.75 2.85 -32.52
C LEU A 296 13.93 3.60 -31.18
N ARG A 297 15.17 3.74 -30.70
CA ARG A 297 15.50 4.55 -29.51
C ARG A 297 15.18 6.02 -29.73
N GLU A 298 15.48 6.56 -30.90
CA GLU A 298 15.17 7.96 -31.24
C GLU A 298 13.66 8.20 -31.24
N ALA A 299 12.90 7.34 -31.91
CA ALA A 299 11.44 7.38 -31.93
C ALA A 299 10.85 7.30 -30.51
N ALA A 300 11.46 6.51 -29.61
CA ALA A 300 10.99 6.35 -28.25
C ALA A 300 11.10 7.62 -27.39
N LYS A 301 11.95 8.60 -27.74
CA LYS A 301 12.08 9.86 -27.00
C LYS A 301 10.79 10.69 -27.02
N GLY A 302 10.01 10.60 -28.10
CA GLY A 302 8.72 11.29 -28.25
C GLY A 302 7.52 10.49 -27.73
N CYS A 303 7.74 9.33 -27.10
CA CYS A 303 6.67 8.38 -26.79
C CYS A 303 5.62 8.96 -25.84
N ARG A 304 4.36 8.98 -26.29
CA ARG A 304 3.20 9.36 -25.47
C ARG A 304 2.15 8.25 -25.32
N ARG A 305 2.55 6.99 -25.53
CA ARG A 305 1.65 5.83 -25.55
C ARG A 305 0.90 5.62 -24.24
N CYS A 306 1.46 6.02 -23.08
CA CYS A 306 0.83 5.87 -21.75
C CYS A 306 1.07 7.12 -20.88
N PRO A 307 0.28 7.40 -19.84
CA PRO A 307 0.43 8.63 -19.03
C PRO A 307 1.79 8.87 -18.37
N LEU A 308 2.65 7.85 -18.26
CA LEU A 308 3.93 7.93 -17.54
C LEU A 308 4.94 8.91 -18.16
N TRP A 309 4.79 9.26 -19.43
CA TRP A 309 5.64 10.27 -20.08
C TRP A 309 5.52 11.65 -19.43
N ARG A 310 4.41 11.95 -18.74
CA ARG A 310 4.10 13.30 -18.23
C ARG A 310 5.03 13.74 -17.11
N ASP A 311 5.33 12.82 -16.19
CA ASP A 311 6.03 13.12 -14.94
C ASP A 311 7.49 12.61 -14.95
N ALA A 312 7.81 11.65 -15.83
CA ALA A 312 9.16 11.16 -16.02
C ALA A 312 10.06 12.22 -16.67
N THR A 313 11.37 12.17 -16.42
CA THR A 313 12.31 13.14 -17.02
C THR A 313 12.51 12.85 -18.50
N GLN A 314 12.65 11.57 -18.85
CA GLN A 314 12.89 11.13 -20.22
C GLN A 314 12.57 9.63 -20.37
N THR A 315 12.51 9.18 -21.63
CA THR A 315 12.48 7.74 -21.94
C THR A 315 13.81 7.09 -21.59
N VAL A 316 13.78 5.99 -20.85
CA VAL A 316 14.93 5.09 -20.65
C VAL A 316 14.71 3.84 -21.50
N PHE A 317 15.36 3.83 -22.65
CA PHE A 317 15.33 2.73 -23.60
C PHE A 317 16.31 1.61 -23.20
N GLY A 318 16.22 0.44 -23.84
CA GLY A 318 17.16 -0.66 -23.56
C GLY A 318 18.59 -0.35 -24.00
N GLU A 319 19.59 -1.10 -23.51
CA GLU A 319 21.00 -0.93 -23.87
C GLU A 319 21.69 -2.28 -24.01
N GLY A 320 22.49 -2.43 -25.06
CA GLY A 320 23.25 -3.64 -25.40
C GLY A 320 23.44 -3.80 -26.91
N PRO A 321 24.03 -4.90 -27.36
CA PRO A 321 24.21 -5.17 -28.78
C PRO A 321 22.86 -5.45 -29.46
N ASP A 322 22.73 -5.02 -30.70
CA ASP A 322 21.54 -5.19 -31.55
C ASP A 322 21.30 -6.63 -31.99
N ASN A 323 22.27 -7.53 -31.78
CA ASN A 323 22.17 -8.96 -32.09
C ASN A 323 22.25 -9.85 -30.83
N ALA A 324 21.96 -9.28 -29.66
CA ALA A 324 22.03 -9.97 -28.38
C ALA A 324 21.16 -11.24 -28.37
N LYS A 325 21.77 -12.39 -28.09
CA LYS A 325 21.02 -13.66 -27.97
C LYS A 325 20.20 -13.76 -26.69
N VAL A 326 20.49 -12.90 -25.72
CA VAL A 326 19.84 -12.88 -24.42
C VAL A 326 19.46 -11.45 -24.08
N ILE A 327 18.20 -11.29 -23.68
CA ILE A 327 17.65 -10.02 -23.24
C ILE A 327 17.18 -10.11 -21.79
N PHE A 328 17.62 -9.19 -20.94
CA PHE A 328 17.09 -9.04 -19.58
C PHE A 328 16.03 -7.96 -19.55
N VAL A 329 14.88 -8.27 -18.95
CA VAL A 329 13.75 -7.34 -18.87
C VAL A 329 13.44 -7.07 -17.40
N GLY A 330 13.61 -5.83 -16.96
CA GLY A 330 13.21 -5.32 -15.65
C GLY A 330 11.78 -4.80 -15.61
N GLU A 331 11.40 -4.18 -14.49
CA GLU A 331 10.06 -3.60 -14.31
C GLU A 331 9.90 -2.24 -15.00
N GLN A 332 10.68 -1.25 -14.57
CA GLN A 332 10.67 0.11 -15.08
C GLN A 332 11.99 0.81 -14.69
N PRO A 333 12.30 1.99 -15.24
CA PRO A 333 13.46 2.77 -14.81
C PRO A 333 13.26 3.25 -13.37
N GLY A 334 14.35 3.38 -12.62
CA GLY A 334 14.35 4.03 -11.31
C GLY A 334 14.74 5.49 -11.40
N ASP A 335 14.94 6.10 -10.23
CA ASP A 335 15.28 7.53 -10.08
C ASP A 335 16.58 7.91 -10.80
N GLN A 336 17.64 7.09 -10.68
CA GLN A 336 18.92 7.35 -11.32
C GLN A 336 18.88 7.09 -12.82
N GLU A 337 18.22 6.00 -13.22
CA GLU A 337 18.03 5.63 -14.61
C GLU A 337 17.28 6.72 -15.39
N ASP A 338 16.20 7.24 -14.80
CA ASP A 338 15.38 8.31 -15.39
C ASP A 338 16.16 9.61 -15.60
N LEU A 339 17.10 9.94 -14.72
CA LEU A 339 17.96 11.13 -14.89
C LEU A 339 19.08 10.88 -15.91
N ALA A 340 19.62 9.67 -15.96
CA ALA A 340 20.76 9.35 -16.82
C ALA A 340 20.38 8.85 -18.22
N GLY A 341 19.13 8.44 -18.44
CA GLY A 341 18.68 7.86 -19.70
C GLY A 341 19.18 6.43 -19.96
N LYS A 342 19.72 5.74 -18.94
CA LYS A 342 20.32 4.40 -19.06
C LYS A 342 19.69 3.38 -18.13
N PRO A 343 19.43 2.14 -18.60
CA PRO A 343 18.80 1.11 -17.78
C PRO A 343 19.79 0.48 -16.80
N PHE A 344 19.32 0.11 -15.59
CA PHE A 344 20.07 -0.65 -14.58
C PHE A 344 21.39 0.00 -14.12
N ILE A 345 21.39 1.30 -13.82
CA ILE A 345 22.57 1.99 -13.27
C ILE A 345 22.47 2.29 -11.77
N GLY A 346 21.27 2.18 -11.19
CA GLY A 346 20.99 2.44 -9.79
C GLY A 346 21.43 1.31 -8.86
N PRO A 347 21.04 1.35 -7.57
CA PRO A 347 21.45 0.33 -6.59
C PRO A 347 21.10 -1.10 -7.01
N ALA A 348 19.94 -1.33 -7.62
CA ALA A 348 19.54 -2.65 -8.10
C ALA A 348 20.37 -3.09 -9.32
N GLY A 349 20.74 -2.13 -10.18
CA GLY A 349 21.66 -2.35 -11.30
C GLY A 349 23.05 -2.79 -10.86
N LYS A 350 23.60 -2.15 -9.83
CA LYS A 350 24.90 -2.55 -9.25
C LYS A 350 24.89 -3.97 -8.71
N VAL A 351 23.81 -4.39 -8.05
CA VAL A 351 23.64 -5.78 -7.59
C VAL A 351 23.53 -6.73 -8.78
N PHE A 352 22.77 -6.35 -9.80
CA PHE A 352 22.62 -7.13 -11.03
C PHE A 352 23.94 -7.34 -11.75
N ASP A 353 24.68 -6.27 -12.02
CA ASP A 353 25.98 -6.32 -12.72
C ASP A 353 27.00 -7.15 -11.94
N ALA A 354 27.10 -6.97 -10.62
CA ALA A 354 28.01 -7.75 -9.79
C ALA A 354 27.69 -9.26 -9.83
N ILE A 355 26.41 -9.64 -9.85
CA ILE A 355 26.02 -11.05 -9.89
C ILE A 355 26.15 -11.64 -11.30
N LEU A 356 25.95 -10.83 -12.36
CA LEU A 356 26.27 -11.27 -13.72
C LEU A 356 27.77 -11.57 -13.87
N ASP A 357 28.62 -10.71 -13.33
CA ASP A 357 30.08 -10.91 -13.33
C ASP A 357 30.46 -12.19 -12.56
N ASP A 358 29.93 -12.38 -11.35
CA ASP A 358 30.11 -13.60 -10.55
C ASP A 358 29.60 -14.88 -11.28
N ALA A 359 28.53 -14.76 -12.07
CA ALA A 359 28.02 -15.85 -12.90
C ALA A 359 28.88 -16.07 -14.16
N GLY A 360 29.75 -15.12 -14.51
CA GLY A 360 30.50 -15.03 -15.74
C GLY A 360 29.61 -14.83 -16.97
N VAL A 361 28.52 -14.07 -16.82
CA VAL A 361 27.70 -13.56 -17.92
C VAL A 361 28.23 -12.19 -18.29
N ASP A 362 28.79 -12.07 -19.49
CA ASP A 362 29.36 -10.81 -19.98
C ASP A 362 28.25 -9.78 -20.27
N ARG A 363 28.23 -8.69 -19.49
CA ARG A 363 27.25 -7.61 -19.58
C ARG A 363 27.22 -6.94 -20.96
N GLN A 364 28.32 -6.95 -21.70
CA GLN A 364 28.43 -6.34 -23.03
C GLN A 364 27.82 -7.21 -24.14
N LYS A 365 27.56 -8.49 -23.87
CA LYS A 365 26.98 -9.44 -24.84
C LYS A 365 25.47 -9.60 -24.71
N VAL A 366 24.86 -8.93 -23.73
CA VAL A 366 23.44 -9.05 -23.42
C VAL A 366 22.75 -7.70 -23.57
N TYR A 367 21.50 -7.74 -23.98
CA TYR A 367 20.67 -6.54 -24.04
C TYR A 367 19.86 -6.42 -22.75
N VAL A 368 19.74 -5.22 -22.20
CA VAL A 368 19.03 -4.99 -20.95
C VAL A 368 18.02 -3.87 -21.13
N THR A 369 16.78 -4.13 -20.76
CA THR A 369 15.67 -3.20 -20.95
C THR A 369 14.64 -3.34 -19.83
N ASN A 370 13.56 -2.56 -19.88
CA ASN A 370 12.47 -2.62 -18.91
C ASN A 370 11.12 -2.85 -19.59
N ALA A 371 10.18 -3.43 -18.84
CA ALA A 371 8.81 -3.64 -19.28
C ALA A 371 8.08 -2.32 -19.63
N VAL A 372 8.45 -1.24 -18.92
CA VAL A 372 7.99 0.12 -19.17
C VAL A 372 9.20 1.03 -19.32
N LYS A 373 9.14 2.03 -20.22
CA LYS A 373 10.30 2.90 -20.56
C LYS A 373 10.33 4.25 -19.84
N HIS A 374 9.32 4.57 -19.03
CA HIS A 374 9.25 5.82 -18.25
C HIS A 374 9.15 5.51 -16.77
N PHE A 375 9.80 6.31 -15.93
CA PHE A 375 9.78 6.11 -14.48
C PHE A 375 8.46 6.58 -13.88
N LYS A 376 7.74 5.65 -13.24
CA LYS A 376 6.57 5.97 -12.43
C LYS A 376 6.97 6.15 -10.97
N PHE A 377 6.62 7.30 -10.40
CA PHE A 377 6.91 7.63 -9.02
C PHE A 377 5.84 8.49 -8.37
N GLU A 378 5.87 8.51 -7.04
CA GLU A 378 5.14 9.44 -6.19
C GLU A 378 6.14 10.40 -5.53
N PRO A 379 5.95 11.73 -5.66
CA PRO A 379 6.81 12.70 -5.01
C PRO A 379 6.57 12.69 -3.49
N ARG A 380 7.65 12.54 -2.71
CA ARG A 380 7.63 12.67 -1.24
C ARG A 380 8.71 13.65 -0.81
N GLY A 381 8.33 14.92 -0.68
CA GLY A 381 9.28 16.01 -0.49
C GLY A 381 10.22 16.13 -1.70
N LYS A 382 11.54 16.12 -1.47
CA LYS A 382 12.55 16.13 -2.54
C LYS A 382 12.84 14.76 -3.15
N ARG A 383 12.23 13.67 -2.65
CA ARG A 383 12.51 12.30 -3.12
C ARG A 383 11.42 11.83 -4.08
N ARG A 384 11.82 11.10 -5.12
CA ARG A 384 10.91 10.40 -6.04
C ARG A 384 10.80 8.94 -5.62
N ILE A 385 9.64 8.56 -5.08
CA ILE A 385 9.40 7.22 -4.55
C ILE A 385 8.82 6.35 -5.67
N HIS A 386 9.53 5.30 -6.05
CA HIS A 386 9.11 4.38 -7.10
C HIS A 386 7.72 3.77 -6.84
N SER A 387 6.80 3.87 -7.82
CA SER A 387 5.46 3.27 -7.79
C SER A 387 5.30 2.27 -8.92
N LYS A 388 4.70 1.11 -8.66
CA LYS A 388 4.62 -0.01 -9.63
C LYS A 388 3.76 0.36 -10.87
N PRO A 389 4.19 0.00 -12.10
CA PRO A 389 3.33 0.11 -13.28
C PRO A 389 2.08 -0.75 -13.18
N ASN A 390 0.95 -0.25 -13.68
CA ASN A 390 -0.30 -1.01 -13.79
C ASN A 390 -0.37 -1.80 -15.11
N SER A 391 -1.36 -2.68 -15.25
CA SER A 391 -1.50 -3.54 -16.44
C SER A 391 -1.69 -2.77 -17.74
N GLY A 392 -2.37 -1.61 -17.71
CA GLY A 392 -2.57 -0.77 -18.89
C GLY A 392 -1.28 -0.11 -19.36
N GLU A 393 -0.47 0.39 -18.43
CA GLU A 393 0.86 0.95 -18.70
C GLU A 393 1.81 -0.11 -19.27
N ILE A 394 1.80 -1.33 -18.71
CA ILE A 394 2.59 -2.46 -19.22
C ILE A 394 2.16 -2.84 -20.63
N GLN A 395 0.86 -3.04 -20.85
CA GLN A 395 0.33 -3.46 -22.16
C GLN A 395 0.65 -2.46 -23.27
N ALA A 396 0.69 -1.19 -22.94
CA ALA A 396 1.02 -0.13 -23.88
C ALA A 396 2.49 -0.01 -24.24
N CYS A 397 3.33 -0.15 -23.22
CA CYS A 397 4.77 -0.08 -23.40
C CYS A 397 5.31 -1.38 -24.02
N ARG A 398 4.55 -2.47 -23.93
CA ARG A 398 4.84 -3.74 -24.60
C ARG A 398 5.14 -3.57 -26.08
N TRP A 399 4.47 -2.63 -26.77
CA TRP A 399 4.77 -2.32 -28.16
C TRP A 399 6.27 -2.05 -28.39
N TRP A 400 6.92 -1.26 -27.54
CA TRP A 400 8.37 -1.00 -27.65
C TRP A 400 9.22 -2.25 -27.44
N ILE A 401 8.80 -3.15 -26.54
CA ILE A 401 9.52 -4.41 -26.31
C ILE A 401 9.37 -5.34 -27.50
N ASP A 402 8.17 -5.43 -28.05
CA ASP A 402 7.92 -6.27 -29.23
C ASP A 402 8.76 -5.76 -30.42
N GLN A 403 8.89 -4.43 -30.59
CA GLN A 403 9.82 -3.84 -31.57
C GLN A 403 11.30 -4.11 -31.26
N GLU A 404 11.74 -3.98 -30.00
CA GLU A 404 13.10 -4.37 -29.60
C GLU A 404 13.38 -5.85 -29.93
N PHE A 405 12.40 -6.73 -29.73
CA PHE A 405 12.54 -8.17 -29.95
C PHE A 405 12.54 -8.54 -31.42
N GLU A 406 11.75 -7.86 -32.24
CA GLU A 406 11.72 -8.06 -33.69
C GLU A 406 13.07 -7.72 -34.33
N LEU A 407 13.72 -6.65 -33.86
CA LEU A 407 15.03 -6.24 -34.35
C LEU A 407 16.16 -7.11 -33.77
N ILE A 408 16.13 -7.41 -32.47
CA ILE A 408 17.22 -8.14 -31.79
C ILE A 408 17.18 -9.65 -32.04
N LYS A 409 15.99 -10.21 -32.18
CA LYS A 409 15.71 -11.66 -32.31
C LYS A 409 16.45 -12.49 -31.25
N PRO A 410 16.18 -12.24 -29.95
CA PRO A 410 16.82 -12.98 -28.86
C PRO A 410 16.31 -14.43 -28.81
N ASN A 411 17.17 -15.35 -28.38
CA ASN A 411 16.79 -16.76 -28.17
C ASN A 411 16.27 -17.00 -26.75
N LEU A 412 16.58 -16.09 -25.82
CA LEU A 412 16.22 -16.17 -24.41
C LEU A 412 15.90 -14.78 -23.86
N ALA A 413 14.74 -14.64 -23.23
CA ALA A 413 14.40 -13.48 -22.42
C ALA A 413 14.40 -13.85 -20.93
N VAL A 414 15.08 -13.04 -20.11
CA VAL A 414 15.13 -13.22 -18.66
C VAL A 414 14.21 -12.19 -18.00
N ALA A 415 13.11 -12.67 -17.44
CA ALA A 415 12.14 -11.85 -16.73
C ALA A 415 12.59 -11.59 -15.29
N LEU A 416 13.05 -10.36 -15.01
CA LEU A 416 13.44 -9.92 -13.67
C LEU A 416 12.20 -9.42 -12.91
N GLY A 417 11.49 -10.34 -12.26
CA GLY A 417 10.31 -10.04 -11.45
C GLY A 417 8.97 -10.10 -12.19
N ALA A 418 7.90 -9.81 -11.45
CA ALA A 418 6.52 -10.08 -11.89
C ALA A 418 6.06 -9.22 -13.07
N THR A 419 6.48 -7.95 -13.11
CA THR A 419 6.08 -7.02 -14.17
C THR A 419 6.72 -7.39 -15.50
N ALA A 420 8.01 -7.71 -15.49
CA ALA A 420 8.72 -8.23 -16.66
C ALA A 420 8.08 -9.53 -17.18
N ALA A 421 7.80 -10.48 -16.28
CA ALA A 421 7.17 -11.74 -16.65
C ALA A 421 5.78 -11.54 -17.26
N MET A 422 4.96 -10.65 -16.68
CA MET A 422 3.66 -10.29 -17.22
C MET A 422 3.77 -9.66 -18.61
N SER A 423 4.75 -8.78 -18.83
CA SER A 423 4.99 -8.14 -20.12
C SER A 423 5.35 -9.15 -21.20
N LEU A 424 6.19 -10.14 -20.87
CA LEU A 424 6.68 -11.12 -21.82
C LEU A 424 5.69 -12.25 -22.10
N LEU A 425 4.92 -12.68 -21.09
CA LEU A 425 4.01 -13.82 -21.19
C LEU A 425 2.54 -13.42 -21.44
N GLY A 426 2.23 -12.13 -21.37
CA GLY A 426 0.86 -11.61 -21.50
C GLY A 426 -0.08 -11.95 -20.32
N LYS A 427 0.40 -12.68 -19.31
CA LYS A 427 -0.39 -13.09 -18.14
C LYS A 427 0.41 -12.99 -16.86
N ALA A 428 -0.27 -12.70 -15.75
CA ALA A 428 0.36 -12.66 -14.43
C ALA A 428 0.76 -14.07 -13.97
N ILE A 429 1.99 -14.21 -13.47
CA ILE A 429 2.52 -15.49 -12.96
C ILE A 429 3.08 -15.34 -11.54
N PRO A 430 3.05 -16.41 -10.70
CA PRO A 430 3.64 -16.40 -9.37
C PRO A 430 5.18 -16.58 -9.43
N VAL A 431 5.91 -15.48 -9.65
CA VAL A 431 7.38 -15.48 -9.88
C VAL A 431 8.16 -16.28 -8.85
N THR A 432 7.89 -16.13 -7.55
CA THR A 432 8.63 -16.86 -6.52
C THR A 432 8.47 -18.38 -6.59
N LYS A 433 7.33 -18.87 -7.09
CA LYS A 433 7.09 -20.31 -7.29
C LYS A 433 7.67 -20.83 -8.61
N MET A 434 7.70 -19.97 -9.62
CA MET A 434 8.17 -20.31 -10.97
C MET A 434 9.64 -19.95 -11.20
N ARG A 435 10.32 -19.43 -10.19
CA ARG A 435 11.73 -19.07 -10.25
C ARG A 435 12.57 -20.25 -10.76
N GLY A 436 13.48 -19.97 -11.68
CA GLY A 436 14.37 -20.97 -12.27
C GLY A 436 13.73 -21.77 -13.40
N GLN A 437 12.45 -21.58 -13.69
CA GLN A 437 11.76 -22.26 -14.79
C GLN A 437 11.90 -21.47 -16.09
N VAL A 438 11.89 -22.20 -17.20
CA VAL A 438 11.81 -21.66 -18.56
C VAL A 438 10.42 -21.95 -19.11
N ILE A 439 9.79 -20.94 -19.68
CA ILE A 439 8.51 -21.04 -20.38
C ILE A 439 8.76 -20.67 -21.83
N GLU A 440 8.39 -21.54 -22.75
CA GLU A 440 8.45 -21.25 -24.18
C GLU A 440 7.17 -20.54 -24.62
N ARG A 441 7.33 -19.45 -25.37
CA ARG A 441 6.22 -18.74 -26.04
C ARG A 441 5.90 -19.43 -27.37
N GLU A 442 4.74 -19.11 -27.92
CA GLU A 442 4.28 -19.62 -29.22
C GLU A 442 5.20 -19.22 -30.39
N ASP A 443 5.94 -18.12 -30.25
CA ASP A 443 6.94 -17.64 -31.21
C ASP A 443 8.33 -18.29 -31.04
N GLY A 444 8.46 -19.30 -30.16
CA GLY A 444 9.71 -20.01 -29.88
C GLY A 444 10.65 -19.27 -28.91
N LEU A 445 10.29 -18.08 -28.42
CA LEU A 445 11.11 -17.39 -27.43
C LEU A 445 11.05 -18.12 -26.08
N ARG A 446 12.22 -18.50 -25.56
CA ARG A 446 12.36 -19.02 -24.20
C ARG A 446 12.35 -17.88 -23.20
N VAL A 447 11.52 -17.98 -22.16
CA VAL A 447 11.40 -16.98 -21.09
C VAL A 447 11.81 -17.60 -19.76
N PHE A 448 12.97 -17.19 -19.23
CA PHE A 448 13.46 -17.60 -17.92
C PHE A 448 12.92 -16.68 -16.83
N ILE A 449 12.36 -17.25 -15.76
CA ILE A 449 11.71 -16.49 -14.69
C ILE A 449 12.62 -16.39 -13.45
N THR A 450 12.86 -15.17 -12.96
CA THR A 450 13.54 -14.94 -11.68
C THR A 450 12.99 -13.71 -10.96
N ILE A 451 13.47 -13.47 -9.75
CA ILE A 451 13.16 -12.27 -8.95
C ILE A 451 13.80 -11.02 -9.56
N HIS A 452 13.31 -9.84 -9.16
CA HIS A 452 13.97 -8.58 -9.49
C HIS A 452 15.11 -8.29 -8.49
N PRO A 453 16.29 -7.80 -8.92
CA PRO A 453 17.44 -7.53 -8.02
C PRO A 453 17.12 -6.55 -6.87
N SER A 454 16.17 -5.63 -7.07
CA SER A 454 15.70 -4.72 -6.00
C SER A 454 15.04 -5.45 -4.83
N PHE A 455 14.59 -6.70 -5.00
CA PHE A 455 14.08 -7.53 -3.91
C PHE A 455 15.18 -7.82 -2.88
N ILE A 456 16.40 -8.13 -3.33
CA ILE A 456 17.57 -8.39 -2.46
C ILE A 456 17.87 -7.16 -1.59
N LEU A 457 17.77 -5.95 -2.17
CA LEU A 457 18.01 -4.70 -1.44
C LEU A 457 16.96 -4.39 -0.37
N ARG A 458 15.77 -5.00 -0.45
CA ARG A 458 14.68 -4.79 0.51
C ARG A 458 14.73 -5.76 1.69
N ILE A 459 15.59 -6.77 1.65
CA ILE A 459 15.79 -7.72 2.76
C ILE A 459 16.59 -7.03 3.86
N ARG A 460 16.05 -7.01 5.08
CA ARG A 460 16.66 -6.36 6.25
C ARG A 460 17.70 -7.25 6.92
N GLU A 461 17.38 -8.53 7.08
CA GLU A 461 18.27 -9.49 7.75
C GLU A 461 19.47 -9.83 6.86
N PRO A 462 20.72 -9.64 7.34
CA PRO A 462 21.91 -9.86 6.54
C PRO A 462 22.04 -11.29 6.00
N ALA A 463 21.72 -12.30 6.82
CA ALA A 463 21.81 -13.71 6.43
C ALA A 463 20.83 -14.05 5.31
N ASP A 464 19.59 -13.59 5.40
CA ASP A 464 18.57 -13.81 4.36
C ASP A 464 18.92 -13.07 3.06
N LYS A 465 19.52 -11.88 3.18
CA LYS A 465 19.97 -11.09 2.04
C LYS A 465 21.08 -11.81 1.27
N GLU A 466 22.06 -12.37 1.98
CA GLU A 466 23.14 -13.13 1.37
C GLU A 466 22.64 -14.44 0.75
N ALA A 467 21.74 -15.15 1.46
CA ALA A 467 21.10 -16.35 0.91
C ALA A 467 20.32 -16.04 -0.38
N GLU A 468 19.61 -14.91 -0.44
CA GLU A 468 18.90 -14.49 -1.65
C GLU A 468 19.86 -14.07 -2.78
N ARG A 469 20.98 -13.43 -2.43
CA ARG A 469 22.06 -13.10 -3.38
C ARG A 469 22.61 -14.37 -4.02
N GLU A 470 22.92 -15.38 -3.23
CA GLU A 470 23.42 -16.67 -3.72
C GLU A 470 22.39 -17.38 -4.60
N ARG A 471 21.11 -17.40 -4.20
CA ARG A 471 20.04 -17.96 -5.06
C ARG A 471 19.96 -17.23 -6.41
N PHE A 472 20.11 -15.91 -6.43
CA PHE A 472 20.08 -15.14 -7.68
C PHE A 472 21.31 -15.41 -8.54
N LEU A 473 22.48 -15.60 -7.93
CA LEU A 473 23.68 -16.07 -8.62
C LEU A 473 23.46 -17.44 -9.29
N GLN A 474 22.81 -18.38 -8.60
CA GLN A 474 22.49 -19.69 -9.18
C GLN A 474 21.53 -19.57 -10.38
N ASP A 475 20.55 -18.67 -10.33
CA ASP A 475 19.70 -18.38 -11.49
C ASP A 475 20.53 -17.85 -12.67
N MET A 476 21.45 -16.93 -12.45
CA MET A 476 22.29 -16.37 -13.52
C MET A 476 23.27 -17.42 -14.10
N LYS A 477 23.75 -18.36 -13.27
CA LYS A 477 24.51 -19.52 -13.74
C LYS A 477 23.67 -20.45 -14.62
N LEU A 478 22.37 -20.62 -14.32
CA LEU A 478 21.45 -21.37 -15.19
C LEU A 478 21.20 -20.62 -16.49
N VAL A 479 20.97 -19.30 -16.42
CA VAL A 479 20.85 -18.44 -17.61
C VAL A 479 22.08 -18.63 -18.49
N LYS A 480 23.31 -18.51 -17.96
CA LYS A 480 24.56 -18.72 -18.70
C LYS A 480 24.61 -20.05 -19.45
N ARG A 481 24.18 -21.15 -18.82
CA ARG A 481 24.11 -22.46 -19.48
C ARG A 481 23.11 -22.47 -20.64
N LEU A 482 21.95 -21.82 -20.46
CA LEU A 482 20.95 -21.65 -21.52
C LEU A 482 21.42 -20.70 -22.63
N MET A 483 22.36 -19.78 -22.37
CA MET A 483 22.96 -18.95 -23.42
C MET A 483 23.88 -19.78 -24.35
N ALA A 484 24.47 -20.85 -23.82
CA ALA A 484 25.39 -21.72 -24.55
C ALA A 484 24.66 -22.84 -25.33
N ALA A 485 23.35 -23.01 -25.11
CA ALA A 485 22.50 -24.06 -25.69
C ALA A 485 21.44 -23.44 -26.61
#